data_AF-H4F6T0-F1
#
_entry.id   AF-H4F6T0-F1
#
_cell.length_a   1.000
_cell.length_b   1.000
_cell.length_c   1.000
_cell.angle_alpha   90.00
_cell.angle_beta   90.00
_cell.angle_gamma   90.00
#
_symmetry.space_group_name_H-M   'P 1'
#
loop_
_entity.id
_entity.type
_entity.pdbx_description
1 polymer ?
#
loop_
_entity_poly.entity_id
_entity_poly.type
_entity_poly.pdbx_seq_one_letter_code
_entity_poly.pdbx_strand_id
1 'polypeptide(L)'
;MPSPWQLGGDEGDMVLLQIANPSKRLGGLSPKDAALYNAGGDLIVVRASGGIEVKAASSFTCTIGGLTFTITNAGVDIDGGYLKVNGVRVDDTHTHGGIVEGSGFTEVPVS
;
A
#
# COMPACT_ATOMS: atom_id res chain seq x y z
N MET A 1 13.97 -18.96 -17.55
CA MET A 1 13.95 -18.33 -16.22
C MET A 1 13.77 -16.84 -16.49
N PRO A 2 12.64 -16.20 -16.13
CA PRO A 2 12.55 -14.75 -16.25
C PRO A 2 13.63 -14.10 -15.36
N SER A 3 14.25 -13.02 -15.85
CA SER A 3 15.30 -12.32 -15.10
C SER A 3 14.73 -11.69 -13.81
N PRO A 4 15.53 -11.55 -12.74
CA PRO A 4 15.03 -11.05 -11.45
C PRO A 4 14.66 -9.56 -11.44
N TRP A 5 14.86 -8.82 -12.54
CA TRP A 5 14.64 -7.37 -12.59
C TRP A 5 14.09 -6.95 -13.96
N GLN A 6 12.93 -6.30 -13.96
CA GLN A 6 12.29 -5.76 -15.16
C GLN A 6 11.80 -4.34 -14.85
N LEU A 7 12.24 -3.34 -15.64
CA LEU A 7 11.92 -1.92 -15.46
C LEU A 7 11.23 -1.39 -16.71
N GLY A 8 9.95 -1.71 -16.92
CA GLY A 8 9.14 -1.08 -17.98
C GLY A 8 9.57 -1.29 -19.45
N GLY A 9 10.78 -1.77 -19.73
CA GLY A 9 11.26 -2.24 -21.03
C GLY A 9 11.92 -3.62 -20.95
N ASP A 10 12.71 -3.96 -21.96
CA ASP A 10 13.16 -5.33 -22.21
C ASP A 10 14.37 -5.75 -21.35
N GLU A 11 14.76 -7.02 -21.46
CA GLU A 11 15.84 -7.62 -20.66
C GLU A 11 17.23 -6.99 -20.91
N GLY A 12 17.36 -6.16 -21.95
CA GLY A 12 18.55 -5.39 -22.26
C GLY A 12 18.62 -4.01 -21.61
N ASP A 13 17.59 -3.60 -20.85
CA ASP A 13 17.55 -2.29 -20.24
C ASP A 13 18.62 -2.11 -19.15
N MET A 14 19.49 -1.13 -19.37
CA MET A 14 20.56 -0.80 -18.45
C MET A 14 20.04 0.05 -17.29
N VAL A 15 20.24 -0.43 -16.07
CA VAL A 15 20.02 0.36 -14.85
C VAL A 15 21.23 1.22 -14.58
N LEU A 16 21.18 2.48 -15.03
CA LEU A 16 22.19 3.47 -14.68
C LEU A 16 21.81 4.18 -13.38
N LEU A 17 22.38 3.75 -12.26
CA LEU A 17 22.27 4.50 -11.01
C LEU A 17 23.13 5.76 -11.11
N GLN A 18 22.49 6.91 -11.35
CA GLN A 18 23.20 8.18 -11.37
C GLN A 18 23.91 8.40 -10.03
N ILE A 19 25.20 8.73 -10.09
CA ILE A 19 25.94 9.26 -8.94
C ILE A 19 25.39 10.67 -8.69
N ALA A 20 24.38 10.72 -7.82
CA ALA A 20 23.36 11.75 -7.66
C ALA A 20 23.80 13.22 -7.85
N ASN A 21 22.98 14.00 -8.57
CA ASN A 21 22.98 15.47 -8.51
C ASN A 21 22.70 15.93 -7.06
N PRO A 22 23.67 16.56 -6.36
CA PRO A 22 23.52 16.93 -4.95
C PRO A 22 22.28 17.76 -4.65
N SER A 23 21.87 18.64 -5.58
CA SER A 23 20.71 19.54 -5.40
C SER A 23 19.35 18.84 -5.49
N LYS A 24 19.31 17.60 -5.99
CA LYS A 24 18.09 16.80 -6.16
C LYS A 24 18.06 15.58 -5.24
N ARG A 25 19.02 15.46 -4.32
CA ARG A 25 19.04 14.40 -3.31
C ARG A 25 17.85 14.54 -2.39
N LEU A 26 17.23 13.42 -2.08
CA LEU A 26 16.25 13.36 -1.00
C LEU A 26 16.94 13.75 0.32
N GLY A 27 16.47 14.84 0.93
CA GLY A 27 16.95 15.28 2.23
C GLY A 27 16.35 14.45 3.38
N GLY A 28 16.90 14.62 4.59
CA GLY A 28 16.32 14.02 5.81
C GLY A 28 16.52 12.51 5.96
N LEU A 29 17.42 11.90 5.18
CA LEU A 29 17.84 10.51 5.38
C LEU A 29 18.87 10.43 6.50
N SER A 30 18.67 9.47 7.40
CA SER A 30 19.67 9.15 8.43
C SER A 30 20.80 8.30 7.83
N PRO A 31 21.99 8.28 8.45
CA PRO A 31 23.02 7.32 8.07
C PRO A 31 22.46 5.90 8.01
N LYS A 32 22.73 5.19 6.91
CA LYS A 32 22.25 3.82 6.58
C LYS A 32 20.79 3.70 6.12
N ASP A 33 20.05 4.80 5.99
CA ASP A 33 18.79 4.76 5.23
C ASP A 33 19.10 4.54 3.73
N ALA A 34 18.19 3.86 3.03
CA ALA A 34 18.22 3.70 1.59
C ALA A 34 16.86 4.10 1.01
N ALA A 35 16.84 4.87 -0.08
CA ALA A 35 15.60 5.38 -0.64
C ALA A 35 15.56 5.30 -2.18
N LEU A 36 14.36 5.04 -2.70
CA LEU A 36 13.98 5.20 -4.10
C LEU A 36 12.90 6.28 -4.16
N TYR A 37 13.07 7.29 -5.02
CA TYR A 37 12.14 8.41 -5.10
C TYR A 37 12.15 9.04 -6.48
N ASN A 38 11.10 9.79 -6.81
CA ASN A 38 10.99 10.52 -8.07
C ASN A 38 10.55 11.97 -7.86
N ALA A 39 10.53 12.76 -8.94
CA ALA A 39 10.07 14.15 -8.91
C ALA A 39 8.55 14.30 -8.78
N GLY A 40 7.79 13.22 -8.98
CA GLY A 40 6.34 13.16 -8.78
C GLY A 40 5.92 13.10 -7.31
N GLY A 41 6.89 12.89 -6.39
CA GLY A 41 6.65 12.82 -4.94
C GLY A 41 6.48 11.40 -4.40
N ASP A 42 6.66 10.39 -5.24
CA ASP A 42 6.68 8.98 -4.80
C ASP A 42 8.01 8.65 -4.14
N LEU A 43 7.94 7.82 -3.10
CA LEU A 43 9.06 7.51 -2.23
C LEU A 43 8.90 6.13 -1.60
N ILE A 44 9.99 5.37 -1.59
CA ILE A 44 10.18 4.19 -0.75
C ILE A 44 11.47 4.39 0.04
N VAL A 45 11.43 4.35 1.37
CA VAL A 45 12.61 4.41 2.24
C VAL A 45 12.70 3.17 3.10
N VAL A 46 13.81 2.45 3.02
CA VAL A 46 14.22 1.47 4.03
C VAL A 46 15.00 2.23 5.11
N ARG A 47 14.43 2.28 6.30
CA ARG A 47 14.99 3.02 7.44
C ARG A 47 15.97 2.14 8.22
N ALA A 48 17.08 2.73 8.64
CA ALA A 48 18.04 2.07 9.53
C ALA A 48 17.41 1.66 10.88
N SER A 49 16.32 2.31 11.29
CA SER A 49 15.53 1.95 12.47
C SER A 49 14.69 0.68 12.31
N GLY A 50 14.66 0.08 11.12
CA GLY A 50 13.95 -1.17 10.83
C GLY A 50 12.57 -1.01 10.18
N GLY A 51 12.15 0.22 9.86
CA GLY A 51 10.90 0.50 9.16
C GLY A 51 11.07 0.59 7.64
N ILE A 52 9.98 0.40 6.91
CA ILE A 52 9.87 0.79 5.49
C ILE A 52 8.78 1.83 5.37
N GLU A 53 9.12 2.99 4.80
CA GLU A 53 8.17 4.04 4.48
C GLU A 53 7.83 3.97 3.00
N VAL A 54 6.55 3.91 2.68
CA VAL A 54 6.05 4.00 1.30
C VAL A 54 5.10 5.19 1.24
N LYS A 55 5.43 6.16 0.38
CA LYS A 55 4.58 7.30 0.08
C LYS A 55 4.32 7.30 -1.43
N ALA A 56 3.05 7.25 -1.79
CA ALA A 56 2.60 7.44 -3.16
C ALA A 56 1.97 8.83 -3.28
N ALA A 57 2.21 9.52 -4.39
CA ALA A 57 1.65 10.84 -4.64
C ALA A 57 0.13 10.81 -4.88
N SER A 58 -0.37 9.72 -5.47
CA SER A 58 -1.79 9.54 -5.80
C SER A 58 -2.41 8.31 -5.15
N SER A 59 -1.82 7.12 -5.37
CA SER A 59 -2.38 5.84 -4.92
C SER A 59 -1.32 4.78 -4.72
N PHE A 60 -1.53 3.89 -3.75
CA PHE A 60 -0.81 2.63 -3.62
C PHE A 60 -1.77 1.48 -3.94
N THR A 61 -1.43 0.65 -4.93
CA THR A 61 -2.25 -0.51 -5.33
C THR A 61 -1.44 -1.81 -5.24
N CYS A 62 -1.99 -2.80 -4.55
CA CYS A 62 -1.46 -4.16 -4.48
C CYS A 62 -2.49 -5.13 -5.07
N THR A 63 -2.08 -5.94 -6.06
CA THR A 63 -2.96 -6.92 -6.70
C THR A 63 -2.38 -8.33 -6.59
N ILE A 64 -3.17 -9.28 -6.10
CA ILE A 64 -2.77 -10.68 -5.95
C ILE A 64 -3.96 -11.57 -6.33
N GLY A 65 -3.82 -12.35 -7.41
CA GLY A 65 -4.80 -13.41 -7.73
C GLY A 65 -6.27 -12.97 -7.77
N GLY A 66 -6.56 -11.80 -8.36
CA GLY A 66 -7.92 -11.24 -8.45
C GLY A 66 -8.34 -10.34 -7.29
N LEU A 67 -7.59 -10.30 -6.18
CA LEU A 67 -7.76 -9.30 -5.12
C LEU A 67 -7.02 -8.01 -5.50
N THR A 68 -7.66 -6.86 -5.29
CA THR A 68 -7.03 -5.54 -5.36
C THR A 68 -7.21 -4.77 -4.06
N PHE A 69 -6.11 -4.35 -3.45
CA PHE A 69 -6.06 -3.48 -2.28
C PHE A 69 -5.51 -2.11 -2.70
N THR A 70 -6.30 -1.06 -2.53
CA THR A 70 -5.95 0.30 -2.97
C THR A 70 -6.05 1.31 -1.83
N ILE A 71 -4.98 2.06 -1.58
CA ILE A 71 -4.97 3.20 -0.67
C ILE A 71 -4.93 4.49 -1.50
N THR A 72 -5.84 5.41 -1.20
CA THR A 72 -5.86 6.78 -1.74
C THR A 72 -6.02 7.80 -0.60
N ASN A 73 -6.09 9.08 -0.94
CA ASN A 73 -6.47 10.11 0.03
C ASN A 73 -7.93 10.00 0.53
N ALA A 74 -8.79 9.27 -0.19
CA ALA A 74 -10.20 9.10 0.14
C ALA A 74 -10.44 7.91 1.08
N GLY A 75 -9.50 6.97 1.17
CA GLY A 75 -9.65 5.79 2.01
C GLY A 75 -8.92 4.57 1.46
N VAL A 76 -9.41 3.40 1.89
CA VAL A 76 -8.87 2.08 1.53
C VAL A 76 -9.98 1.24 0.91
N ASP A 77 -9.75 0.77 -0.32
CA ASP A 77 -10.66 -0.12 -1.04
C ASP A 77 -10.07 -1.53 -1.12
N ILE A 78 -10.93 -2.53 -0.97
CA ILE A 78 -10.60 -3.96 -1.10
C ILE A 78 -11.62 -4.58 -2.06
N ASP A 79 -11.17 -4.91 -3.27
CA ASP A 79 -11.99 -5.56 -4.29
C ASP A 79 -11.56 -7.03 -4.51
N GLY A 80 -12.53 -7.90 -4.79
CA GLY A 80 -12.29 -9.32 -5.04
C GLY A 80 -11.92 -10.17 -3.81
N GLY A 81 -12.06 -9.64 -2.59
CA GLY A 81 -11.67 -10.33 -1.35
C GLY A 81 -12.41 -9.85 -0.09
N TYR A 82 -11.76 -9.97 1.07
CA TYR A 82 -12.31 -9.55 2.36
C TYR A 82 -11.24 -8.98 3.29
N LEU A 83 -11.65 -8.17 4.27
CA LEU A 83 -10.83 -7.82 5.44
C LEU A 83 -11.16 -8.77 6.59
N LYS A 84 -10.13 -9.23 7.32
CA LYS A 84 -10.31 -9.89 8.62
C LYS A 84 -9.61 -9.10 9.72
N VAL A 85 -10.31 -8.90 10.83
CA VAL A 85 -9.75 -8.35 12.07
C VAL A 85 -9.83 -9.44 13.13
N ASN A 86 -8.69 -9.86 13.66
CA ASN A 86 -8.58 -10.96 14.64
C ASN A 86 -9.28 -12.26 14.18
N GLY A 87 -9.20 -12.56 12.89
CA GLY A 87 -9.81 -13.75 12.28
C GLY A 87 -11.28 -13.61 11.86
N VAL A 88 -11.94 -12.52 12.22
CA VAL A 88 -13.36 -12.26 11.90
C VAL A 88 -13.47 -11.38 10.65
N ARG A 89 -14.33 -11.74 9.70
CA ARG A 89 -14.58 -10.94 8.50
C ARG A 89 -15.30 -9.64 8.86
N VAL A 90 -14.93 -8.55 8.19
CA VAL A 90 -15.57 -7.24 8.31
C VAL A 90 -16.10 -6.84 6.94
N ASP A 91 -17.25 -7.39 6.60
CA ASP A 91 -17.98 -7.16 5.34
C ASP A 91 -19.48 -7.43 5.54
N ASP A 92 -20.27 -7.42 4.48
CA ASP A 92 -21.71 -7.66 4.53
C ASP A 92 -22.11 -9.10 4.94
N THR A 93 -21.14 -10.02 5.07
CA THR A 93 -21.41 -11.42 5.44
C THR A 93 -21.28 -11.71 6.93
N HIS A 94 -20.74 -10.78 7.74
CA HIS A 94 -20.62 -11.00 9.18
C HIS A 94 -21.96 -10.83 9.90
N THR A 95 -22.16 -11.62 10.96
CA THR A 95 -23.42 -11.65 11.72
C THR A 95 -23.16 -11.56 13.22
N HIS A 96 -24.10 -10.96 13.95
CA HIS A 96 -24.07 -10.89 15.41
C HIS A 96 -24.98 -11.95 16.03
N GLY A 97 -24.45 -12.75 16.95
CA GLY A 97 -25.23 -13.71 17.75
C GLY A 97 -25.67 -13.14 19.11
N GLY A 98 -26.57 -13.84 19.79
CA GLY A 98 -27.02 -13.47 21.15
C GLY A 98 -27.97 -12.27 21.19
N ILE A 99 -28.61 -11.95 20.07
CA ILE A 99 -29.56 -10.84 19.98
C ILE A 99 -30.91 -11.25 20.59
N VAL A 100 -31.51 -10.34 21.37
CA VAL A 100 -32.93 -10.40 21.76
C VAL A 100 -33.69 -9.50 20.80
N GLU A 101 -34.54 -10.09 19.96
CA GLU A 101 -35.26 -9.36 18.92
C GLU A 101 -36.38 -8.47 19.48
N GLY A 102 -36.47 -7.24 18.94
CA GLY A 102 -37.59 -6.33 19.16
C GLY A 102 -38.37 -6.09 17.86
N SER A 103 -39.38 -5.22 17.88
CA SER A 103 -40.22 -4.93 16.71
C SER A 103 -39.60 -3.95 15.69
N GLY A 104 -38.41 -3.41 15.96
CA GLY A 104 -37.73 -2.43 15.11
C GLY A 104 -36.42 -2.95 14.54
N PHE A 105 -36.03 -2.42 13.38
CA PHE A 105 -34.70 -2.60 12.81
C PHE A 105 -33.77 -1.48 13.27
N THR A 106 -32.49 -1.79 13.46
CA THR A 106 -31.45 -0.78 13.63
C THR A 106 -31.03 -0.24 12.26
N GLU A 107 -30.68 1.03 12.20
CA GLU A 107 -30.06 1.62 11.02
C GLU A 107 -28.58 1.18 10.89
N VAL A 108 -27.96 1.55 9.77
CA VAL A 108 -26.51 1.42 9.60
C VAL A 108 -25.78 2.31 10.61
N PRO A 109 -24.55 1.96 11.04
CA PRO A 109 -23.76 2.83 11.90
C PRO A 109 -23.62 4.25 11.31
N VAL A 110 -23.79 5.28 12.14
CA VAL A 110 -23.55 6.68 11.79
C VAL A 110 -22.16 7.12 12.28
N SER A 111 -21.58 8.11 11.60
CA SER A 111 -20.24 8.68 11.88
C SER A 111 -20.22 9.60 13.10
#